data_AF-A0A1V8NQZ2-F1
#
_entry.id   AF-A0A1V8NQZ2-F1
#
_cell.length_a   1.000
_cell.length_b   1.000
_cell.length_c   1.000
_cell.angle_alpha   90.00
_cell.angle_beta   90.00
_cell.angle_gamma   90.00
#
_symmetry.space_group_name_H-M   'P 1'
#
loop_
_entity.id
_entity.type
_entity.pdbx_description
1 polymer ?
#
loop_
_entity_poly.entity_id
_entity_poly.type
_entity_poly.pdbx_seq_one_letter_code
_entity_poly.pdbx_strand_id
1 'polypeptide(L)'
;VLDIAQSLYETHKLTTYPRTDCGYLPVSMRNEIREVLAALMQTDPSLKSHPALAQLDTSLVSRIWNDKKITAHHAIIPTKHVGDLSRLNTDERNVYQLIRQHYLAQFLPQMEVDATEATFNIGGQLFRTTGNVTVVAGWKALFSDPSPQSVQTLADGDVSSDNADAS
;
A
#
# COMPACT_ATOMS: atom_id res chain seq x y z
N VAL A 1 20.05 2.99 5.40
CA VAL A 1 19.11 2.55 4.33
C VAL A 1 19.80 2.33 3.01
N LEU A 2 20.60 3.28 2.49
CA LEU A 2 21.29 3.08 1.20
C LEU A 2 22.19 1.83 1.16
N ASP A 3 23.01 1.60 2.20
CA ASP A 3 23.88 0.41 2.25
C ASP A 3 23.09 -0.91 2.28
N ILE A 4 21.93 -0.91 2.93
CA ILE A 4 21.00 -2.05 2.96
C ILE A 4 20.45 -2.32 1.56
N ALA A 5 19.98 -1.29 0.88
CA ALA A 5 19.47 -1.40 -0.49
C ALA A 5 20.59 -1.81 -1.47
N GLN A 6 21.82 -1.32 -1.26
CA GLN A 6 22.99 -1.74 -2.03
C GLN A 6 23.31 -3.21 -1.80
N SER A 7 23.25 -3.71 -0.57
CA SER A 7 23.43 -5.13 -0.26
C SER A 7 22.36 -6.01 -0.91
N LEU A 8 21.08 -5.59 -0.86
CA LEU A 8 19.98 -6.28 -1.54
C LEU A 8 20.20 -6.40 -3.07
N TYR A 9 20.80 -5.38 -3.69
CA TYR A 9 21.13 -5.37 -5.12
C TYR A 9 22.43 -6.14 -5.46
N GLU A 10 23.52 -5.91 -4.73
CA GLU A 10 24.84 -6.44 -5.10
C GLU A 10 25.10 -7.84 -4.54
N THR A 11 24.75 -8.06 -3.28
CA THR A 11 25.01 -9.33 -2.58
C THR A 11 23.91 -10.33 -2.86
N HIS A 12 22.66 -9.92 -2.64
CA HIS A 12 21.51 -10.83 -2.65
C HIS A 12 20.80 -10.89 -4.01
N LYS A 13 21.05 -9.92 -4.90
CA LYS A 13 20.43 -9.80 -6.23
C LYS A 13 18.89 -9.77 -6.20
N LEU A 14 18.32 -9.37 -5.06
CA LEU A 14 16.88 -9.40 -4.79
C LEU A 14 16.14 -8.18 -5.32
N THR A 15 16.82 -7.06 -5.49
CA THR A 15 16.22 -5.80 -5.96
C THR A 15 16.98 -5.23 -7.16
N THR A 16 16.36 -4.32 -7.89
CA THR A 16 17.02 -3.54 -8.94
C THR A 16 17.89 -2.41 -8.35
N TYR A 17 18.63 -1.70 -9.22
CA TYR A 17 19.62 -0.71 -8.83
C TYR A 17 19.06 0.36 -7.88
N PRO A 18 19.63 0.55 -6.67
CA PRO A 18 18.98 1.32 -5.61
C PRO A 18 19.30 2.82 -5.61
N ARG A 19 20.21 3.30 -6.47
CA ARG A 19 20.57 4.72 -6.57
C ARG A 19 19.76 5.37 -7.67
N THR A 20 18.47 5.55 -7.39
CA THR A 20 17.48 6.08 -8.34
C THR A 20 16.56 7.05 -7.60
N ASP A 21 16.21 8.15 -8.25
CA ASP A 21 15.18 9.11 -7.81
C ASP A 21 13.84 8.87 -8.53
N CYS A 22 13.79 7.89 -9.43
CA CYS A 22 12.64 7.61 -10.28
C CYS A 22 11.65 6.67 -9.58
N GLY A 23 10.39 7.09 -9.50
CA GLY A 23 9.28 6.27 -9.00
C GLY A 23 8.50 5.50 -10.09
N TYR A 24 9.01 5.44 -11.32
CA TYR A 24 8.33 4.87 -12.48
C TYR A 24 9.07 3.66 -13.06
N LEU A 25 8.34 2.81 -13.78
CA LEU A 25 8.84 1.66 -14.51
C LEU A 25 8.66 1.85 -16.02
N PRO A 26 9.59 1.36 -16.85
CA PRO A 26 9.41 1.29 -18.29
C PRO A 26 8.19 0.45 -18.65
N VAL A 27 7.48 0.82 -19.72
CA VAL A 27 6.31 0.06 -20.21
C VAL A 27 6.74 -1.33 -20.68
N SER A 28 7.95 -1.46 -21.23
CA SER A 28 8.51 -2.74 -21.70
C SER A 28 8.66 -3.79 -20.60
N MET A 29 8.90 -3.37 -19.35
CA MET A 29 9.04 -4.29 -18.21
C MET A 29 7.72 -4.98 -17.81
N ARG A 30 6.58 -4.59 -18.39
CA ARG A 30 5.32 -5.33 -18.19
C ARG A 30 5.42 -6.78 -18.64
N ASN A 31 6.26 -7.06 -19.63
CA ASN A 31 6.49 -8.43 -20.11
C ASN A 31 7.14 -9.33 -19.05
N GLU A 32 7.77 -8.75 -18.02
CA GLU A 32 8.48 -9.46 -16.96
C GLU A 32 7.62 -9.66 -15.70
N ILE A 33 6.43 -9.07 -15.62
CA ILE A 33 5.58 -9.09 -14.41
C ILE A 33 5.38 -10.52 -13.89
N ARG A 34 5.07 -11.46 -14.80
CA ARG A 34 4.85 -12.86 -14.44
C ARG A 34 6.10 -13.52 -13.85
N GLU A 35 7.27 -13.25 -14.42
CA GLU A 35 8.55 -13.80 -13.95
C GLU A 35 8.92 -13.22 -12.57
N VAL A 36 8.75 -11.91 -12.37
CA VAL A 36 9.03 -11.26 -11.09
C VAL A 36 8.09 -11.77 -10.00
N LEU A 37 6.79 -11.90 -10.28
CA LEU A 37 5.82 -12.44 -9.31
C LEU A 37 6.10 -13.91 -8.97
N ALA A 38 6.43 -14.74 -9.96
CA ALA A 38 6.86 -16.11 -9.71
C ALA A 38 8.14 -16.15 -8.86
N ALA A 39 9.07 -15.25 -9.16
CA ALA A 39 10.24 -14.84 -8.38
C ALA A 39 9.96 -14.76 -6.88
N LEU A 40 9.04 -13.86 -6.58
CA LEU A 40 8.59 -13.49 -5.24
C LEU A 40 7.91 -14.63 -4.51
N MET A 41 6.98 -15.34 -5.17
CA MET A 41 6.24 -16.43 -4.54
C MET A 41 7.12 -17.65 -4.21
N GLN A 42 8.24 -17.81 -4.92
CA GLN A 42 9.25 -18.83 -4.62
C GLN A 42 10.19 -18.38 -3.51
N THR A 43 10.64 -17.12 -3.54
CA THR A 43 11.50 -16.52 -2.50
C THR A 43 10.79 -16.47 -1.15
N ASP A 44 9.47 -16.20 -1.15
CA ASP A 44 8.65 -16.11 0.04
C ASP A 44 7.31 -16.83 -0.14
N PRO A 45 7.26 -18.14 0.17
CA PRO A 45 6.03 -18.92 0.06
C PRO A 45 4.90 -18.42 0.97
N SER A 46 5.20 -17.67 2.04
CA SER A 46 4.17 -17.15 2.97
C SER A 46 3.24 -16.13 2.30
N LEU A 47 3.70 -15.50 1.22
CA LEU A 47 2.89 -14.59 0.42
C LEU A 47 1.64 -15.28 -0.14
N LYS A 48 1.70 -16.57 -0.48
CA LYS A 48 0.56 -17.32 -1.04
C LYS A 48 -0.64 -17.39 -0.09
N SER A 49 -0.39 -17.34 1.21
CA SER A 49 -1.44 -17.32 2.25
C SER A 49 -1.89 -15.92 2.64
N HIS A 50 -1.29 -14.85 2.09
CA HIS A 50 -1.64 -13.49 2.45
C HIS A 50 -3.02 -13.13 1.85
N PRO A 51 -4.03 -12.75 2.66
CA PRO A 51 -5.40 -12.55 2.18
C PRO A 51 -5.53 -11.54 1.04
N ALA A 52 -4.76 -10.45 1.09
CA ALA A 52 -4.77 -9.43 0.03
C ALA A 52 -4.40 -9.99 -1.36
N LEU A 53 -3.59 -11.05 -1.44
CA LEU A 53 -3.14 -11.59 -2.73
C LEU A 53 -4.21 -12.42 -3.45
N ALA A 54 -5.34 -12.72 -2.80
CA ALA A 54 -6.50 -13.31 -3.48
C ALA A 54 -7.09 -12.37 -4.55
N GLN A 55 -6.85 -11.07 -4.44
CA GLN A 55 -7.33 -10.04 -5.38
C GLN A 55 -6.24 -9.58 -6.35
N LEU A 56 -5.12 -10.29 -6.43
CA LEU A 56 -4.00 -9.92 -7.29
C LEU A 56 -4.39 -10.07 -8.77
N ASP A 57 -4.37 -8.96 -9.51
CA ASP A 57 -4.68 -8.92 -10.93
C ASP A 57 -3.55 -8.21 -11.72
N THR A 58 -2.82 -9.00 -12.50
CA THR A 58 -1.73 -8.50 -13.35
C THR A 58 -2.20 -7.72 -14.57
N SER A 59 -3.51 -7.70 -14.86
CA SER A 59 -4.10 -6.87 -15.90
C SER A 59 -4.24 -5.40 -15.48
N LEU A 60 -4.15 -5.13 -14.17
CA LEU A 60 -4.16 -3.77 -13.64
C LEU A 60 -2.91 -3.02 -14.11
N VAL A 61 -3.17 -1.90 -14.78
CA VAL A 61 -2.14 -0.98 -15.25
C VAL A 61 -2.23 0.30 -14.42
N SER A 62 -1.48 0.34 -13.32
CA SER A 62 -1.34 1.57 -12.54
C SER A 62 -0.54 2.64 -13.31
N ARG A 63 -0.44 3.83 -12.73
CA ARG A 63 0.27 4.97 -13.33
C ARG A 63 1.79 4.83 -13.39
N ILE A 64 2.38 3.84 -12.71
CA ILE A 64 3.84 3.76 -12.58
C ILE A 64 4.54 3.31 -13.86
N TRP A 65 3.85 2.62 -14.76
CA TRP A 65 4.41 2.17 -16.04
C TRP A 65 4.36 3.29 -17.08
N ASN A 66 5.40 4.11 -17.14
CA ASN A 66 5.41 5.35 -17.91
C ASN A 66 6.83 5.75 -18.35
N ASP A 67 7.17 5.43 -19.61
CA ASP A 67 8.49 5.74 -20.19
C ASP A 67 8.83 7.24 -20.14
N LYS A 68 7.82 8.12 -20.23
CA LYS A 68 8.03 9.59 -20.23
C LYS A 68 8.46 10.14 -18.87
N LYS A 69 8.33 9.34 -17.82
CA LYS A 69 8.70 9.72 -16.44
C LYS A 69 9.99 9.04 -15.98
N ILE A 70 10.60 8.22 -16.82
CA ILE A 70 11.88 7.57 -16.55
C ILE A 70 13.02 8.59 -16.64
N THR A 71 13.91 8.55 -15.65
CA THR A 71 15.17 9.33 -15.64
C THR A 71 16.32 8.43 -16.09
N ALA A 72 17.50 8.53 -15.47
CA ALA A 72 18.63 7.63 -15.77
C ALA A 72 18.37 6.18 -15.36
N HIS A 73 17.53 5.98 -14.33
CA HIS A 73 17.16 4.68 -13.81
C HIS A 73 15.64 4.61 -13.59
N HIS A 74 15.12 3.41 -13.38
CA HIS A 74 13.71 3.18 -13.04
C HIS A 74 13.54 2.94 -11.53
N ALA A 75 12.31 2.72 -11.08
CA ALA A 75 11.98 2.41 -9.68
C ALA A 75 12.65 1.13 -9.17
N ILE A 76 12.93 1.10 -7.88
CA ILE A 76 13.45 -0.09 -7.19
C ILE A 76 12.33 -1.12 -7.08
N ILE A 77 12.51 -2.29 -7.68
CA ILE A 77 11.56 -3.41 -7.63
C ILE A 77 12.30 -4.71 -7.30
N PRO A 78 11.59 -5.77 -6.90
CA PRO A 78 12.17 -7.10 -6.83
C PRO A 78 12.62 -7.58 -8.22
N THR A 79 13.61 -8.46 -8.25
CA THR A 79 14.10 -9.06 -9.50
C THR A 79 13.37 -10.38 -9.80
N LYS A 80 13.66 -10.96 -10.97
CA LYS A 80 13.27 -12.33 -11.34
C LYS A 80 14.12 -13.43 -10.66
N HIS A 81 15.03 -13.06 -9.77
CA HIS A 81 15.89 -14.01 -9.06
C HIS A 81 15.13 -14.61 -7.86
N VAL A 82 15.19 -15.94 -7.72
CA VAL A 82 14.73 -16.61 -6.50
C VAL A 82 15.84 -16.49 -5.46
N GLY A 83 15.60 -15.72 -4.41
CA GLY A 83 16.58 -15.55 -3.33
C GLY A 83 16.26 -16.37 -2.08
N ASP A 84 17.12 -16.20 -1.07
CA ASP A 84 17.00 -16.88 0.23
C ASP A 84 16.90 -15.83 1.35
N LEU A 85 15.70 -15.70 1.92
CA LEU A 85 15.40 -14.73 2.98
C LEU A 85 16.12 -15.03 4.31
N SER A 86 16.60 -16.27 4.52
CA SER A 86 17.32 -16.64 5.74
C SER A 86 18.70 -15.97 5.81
N ARG A 87 19.28 -15.62 4.64
CA ARG A 87 20.59 -14.96 4.53
C ARG A 87 20.56 -13.46 4.77
N LEU A 88 19.37 -12.87 4.78
CA LEU A 88 19.20 -11.45 5.07
C LEU A 88 19.37 -11.20 6.57
N ASN A 89 19.85 -10.03 6.95
CA ASN A 89 19.68 -9.53 8.31
C ASN A 89 18.27 -8.93 8.49
N THR A 90 17.93 -8.50 9.71
CA THR A 90 16.60 -7.95 10.02
C THR A 90 16.28 -6.69 9.20
N ASP A 91 17.23 -5.77 9.05
CA ASP A 91 17.01 -4.54 8.30
C ASP A 91 16.86 -4.79 6.80
N GLU A 92 17.66 -5.70 6.23
CA GLU A 92 17.54 -6.17 4.86
C GLU A 92 16.17 -6.82 4.61
N ARG A 93 15.70 -7.67 5.53
CA ARG A 93 14.36 -8.26 5.44
C ARG A 93 13.27 -7.19 5.44
N ASN A 94 13.36 -6.21 6.33
CA ASN A 94 12.37 -5.14 6.46
C ASN A 94 12.33 -4.26 5.19
N VAL A 95 13.50 -3.85 4.68
CA VAL A 95 13.58 -3.06 3.44
C VAL A 95 13.08 -3.88 2.24
N TYR A 96 13.46 -5.15 2.14
CA TYR A 96 12.98 -6.01 1.06
C TYR A 96 11.48 -6.28 1.16
N GLN A 97 10.92 -6.43 2.37
CA GLN A 97 9.46 -6.52 2.56
C GLN A 97 8.75 -5.27 2.04
N LEU A 98 9.25 -4.08 2.37
CA LEU A 98 8.66 -2.82 1.90
C LEU A 98 8.68 -2.73 0.37
N ILE A 99 9.81 -3.05 -0.27
CA ILE A 99 9.95 -3.05 -1.73
C ILE A 99 8.95 -4.02 -2.38
N ARG A 100 8.82 -5.24 -1.84
CA ARG A 100 7.87 -6.25 -2.32
C ARG A 100 6.42 -5.80 -2.16
N GLN A 101 6.04 -5.27 -1.00
CA GLN A 101 4.69 -4.77 -0.73
C GLN A 101 4.32 -3.66 -1.73
N HIS A 102 5.22 -2.71 -1.99
CA HIS A 102 4.97 -1.64 -2.96
C HIS A 102 4.85 -2.14 -4.41
N TYR A 103 5.59 -3.18 -4.80
CA TYR A 103 5.44 -3.80 -6.11
C TYR A 103 4.12 -4.57 -6.23
N LEU A 104 3.76 -5.38 -5.23
CA LEU A 104 2.49 -6.13 -5.19
C LEU A 104 1.27 -5.20 -5.19
N ALA A 105 1.35 -4.06 -4.51
CA ALA A 105 0.30 -3.03 -4.47
C ALA A 105 -0.13 -2.53 -5.86
N GLN A 106 0.76 -2.63 -6.86
CA GLN A 106 0.45 -2.17 -8.22
C GLN A 106 -0.53 -3.09 -8.97
N PHE A 107 -0.76 -4.29 -8.43
CA PHE A 107 -1.62 -5.33 -8.97
C PHE A 107 -2.83 -5.59 -8.06
N LEU A 108 -3.15 -4.65 -7.17
CA LEU A 108 -4.32 -4.71 -6.29
C LEU A 108 -5.28 -3.56 -6.58
N PRO A 109 -6.57 -3.71 -6.26
CA PRO A 109 -7.55 -2.64 -6.40
C PRO A 109 -7.16 -1.38 -5.62
N GLN A 110 -7.74 -0.24 -6.03
CA GLN A 110 -7.66 0.98 -5.25
C GLN A 110 -8.37 0.81 -3.91
N MET A 111 -7.95 1.59 -2.91
CA MET A 111 -8.73 1.72 -1.69
C MET A 111 -9.95 2.60 -1.98
N GLU A 112 -11.13 2.15 -1.58
CA GLU A 112 -12.38 2.88 -1.69
C GLU A 112 -12.90 3.19 -0.29
N VAL A 113 -13.33 4.44 -0.10
CA VAL A 113 -13.90 4.92 1.16
C VAL A 113 -15.22 5.64 0.90
N ASP A 114 -16.17 5.43 1.79
CA ASP A 114 -17.37 6.26 1.89
C ASP A 114 -17.02 7.47 2.76
N ALA A 115 -16.92 8.64 2.11
CA ALA A 115 -16.65 9.90 2.76
C ALA A 115 -17.97 10.60 3.12
N THR A 116 -18.18 10.82 4.41
CA THR A 116 -19.33 11.54 4.96
C THR A 116 -18.88 12.91 5.41
N GLU A 117 -19.61 13.94 5.01
CA GLU A 117 -19.42 15.30 5.48
C GLU A 117 -20.70 15.82 6.11
N ALA A 118 -20.59 16.33 7.33
CA ALA A 118 -21.70 16.98 8.01
C ALA A 118 -21.32 18.43 8.31
N THR A 119 -22.22 19.34 7.96
CA THR A 119 -22.06 20.78 8.18
C THR A 119 -23.22 21.28 9.03
N PHE A 120 -22.91 22.00 10.10
CA PHE A 120 -23.86 22.53 11.06
C PHE A 120 -23.76 24.05 11.12
N ASN A 121 -24.90 24.74 11.14
CA ASN A 121 -24.96 26.16 11.43
C ASN A 121 -25.56 26.34 12.83
N ILE A 122 -24.75 26.78 13.79
CA ILE A 122 -25.14 26.96 15.18
C ILE A 122 -24.91 28.43 15.54
N GLY A 123 -25.98 29.17 15.78
CA GLY A 123 -25.89 30.60 16.12
C GLY A 123 -25.22 31.47 15.05
N GLY A 124 -25.32 31.10 13.76
CA GLY A 124 -24.67 31.82 12.66
C GLY A 124 -23.22 31.40 12.40
N GLN A 125 -22.66 30.49 13.21
CA GLN A 125 -21.33 29.93 13.02
C GLN A 125 -21.41 28.59 12.28
N LEU A 126 -20.52 28.38 11.30
CA LEU A 126 -20.46 27.16 10.51
C LEU A 126 -19.45 26.17 11.11
N PHE A 127 -19.91 24.98 11.45
CA PHE A 127 -19.09 23.84 11.87
C PHE A 127 -19.10 22.78 10.78
N ARG A 128 -17.95 22.16 10.53
CA ARG A 128 -17.80 21.09 9.55
C ARG A 128 -17.08 19.92 10.19
N THR A 129 -17.58 18.72 9.97
CA THR A 129 -16.91 17.47 10.33
C THR A 129 -16.95 16.49 9.16
N THR A 130 -15.95 15.63 9.10
CA THR A 130 -15.81 14.61 8.06
C THR A 130 -15.53 13.26 8.70
N GLY A 131 -16.16 12.20 8.21
CA GLY A 131 -15.88 10.82 8.57
C GLY A 131 -15.64 9.98 7.33
N ASN A 132 -14.81 8.93 7.43
CA ASN A 132 -14.55 8.00 6.33
C ASN A 132 -14.76 6.57 6.81
N VAL A 133 -15.43 5.76 6.01
CA VAL A 133 -15.55 4.30 6.22
C VAL A 133 -14.87 3.59 5.05
N THR A 134 -13.91 2.71 5.32
CA THR A 134 -13.27 1.91 4.27
C THR A 134 -14.24 0.85 3.75
N VAL A 135 -14.55 0.91 2.45
CA VAL A 135 -15.42 -0.07 1.76
C VAL A 135 -14.58 -1.14 1.08
N VAL A 136 -13.48 -0.73 0.43
CA VAL A 136 -12.49 -1.62 -0.17
C VAL A 136 -11.12 -1.24 0.36
N ALA A 137 -10.45 -2.15 1.07
CA ALA A 137 -9.09 -1.89 1.55
C ALA A 137 -8.08 -1.80 0.38
N GLY A 138 -8.30 -2.58 -0.67
CA GLY A 138 -7.46 -2.61 -1.87
C GLY A 138 -5.99 -2.88 -1.52
N TRP A 139 -5.09 -2.15 -2.19
CA TRP A 139 -3.65 -2.24 -1.96
C TRP A 139 -3.21 -1.94 -0.52
N LYS A 140 -3.99 -1.17 0.27
CA LYS A 140 -3.62 -0.87 1.67
C LYS A 140 -3.61 -2.11 2.56
N ALA A 141 -4.32 -3.18 2.18
CA ALA A 141 -4.33 -4.43 2.92
C ALA A 141 -2.94 -5.10 3.03
N LEU A 142 -1.96 -4.70 2.20
CA LEU A 142 -0.57 -5.17 2.32
C LEU A 142 0.21 -4.51 3.45
N PHE A 143 -0.27 -3.36 3.97
CA PHE A 143 0.46 -2.50 4.90
C PHE A 143 -0.23 -2.38 6.27
N SER A 144 -1.39 -3.01 6.44
CA SER A 144 -2.12 -3.02 7.71
C SER A 144 -1.77 -4.28 8.49
N ASP A 145 -1.55 -4.12 9.79
CA ASP A 145 -1.63 -5.25 10.72
C ASP A 145 -3.09 -5.75 10.73
N PRO A 146 -3.33 -7.07 10.87
CA PRO A 146 -4.67 -7.66 10.85
C PRO A 146 -5.55 -7.29 12.06
N SER A 147 -5.25 -6.20 12.79
CA SER A 147 -6.08 -5.73 13.88
C SER A 147 -7.37 -5.10 13.34
N PRO A 148 -8.55 -5.49 13.88
CA PRO A 148 -9.81 -4.93 13.42
C PRO A 148 -9.86 -3.43 13.72
N GLN A 149 -10.01 -2.61 12.68
CA GLN A 149 -10.31 -1.20 12.84
C GLN A 149 -11.67 -1.08 13.51
N SER A 150 -11.69 -0.56 14.74
CA SER A 150 -12.92 -0.26 15.45
C SER A 150 -13.66 0.84 14.70
N VAL A 151 -14.82 0.49 14.17
CA VAL A 151 -15.82 1.47 13.72
C VAL A 151 -16.24 2.24 14.96
N GLN A 152 -15.81 3.50 15.10
CA GLN A 152 -16.44 4.43 16.03
C GLN A 152 -17.76 4.87 15.41
N THR A 153 -18.81 4.11 15.69
CA THR A 153 -20.18 4.55 15.44
C THR A 153 -20.41 5.78 16.31
N LEU A 154 -20.64 6.94 15.70
CA LEU A 154 -21.19 8.09 16.41
C LEU A 154 -22.58 7.67 16.87
N ALA A 155 -22.76 7.49 18.18
CA ALA A 155 -24.05 7.22 18.78
C ALA A 155 -24.98 8.40 18.47
N ASP A 156 -26.21 8.08 18.05
CA ASP A 156 -27.27 9.06 17.84
C ASP A 156 -27.41 9.96 19.06
N GLY A 157 -27.48 11.26 18.79
CA GLY A 157 -27.47 12.31 19.80
C GLY A 157 -28.54 12.14 20.87
N ASP A 158 -28.08 12.06 22.11
CA ASP A 158 -28.90 12.22 23.31
C ASP A 158 -29.34 13.69 23.39
N VAL A 159 -30.51 14.00 22.81
CA VAL A 159 -31.17 15.28 23.06
C VAL A 159 -31.86 15.17 24.41
N SER A 160 -31.11 15.48 25.47
CA SER A 160 -31.70 15.76 26.78
C SER A 160 -32.52 17.05 26.67
N SER A 161 -33.84 16.89 26.57
CA SER A 161 -34.81 17.97 26.68
C SER A 161 -34.95 18.42 28.13
N ASP A 162 -34.16 19.39 28.56
CA ASP A 162 -34.49 20.18 29.74
C ASP A 162 -35.28 21.41 29.29
N ASN A 163 -36.59 21.20 29.18
CA ASN A 163 -37.57 22.26 29.11
C ASN A 163 -38.13 22.45 30.53
N ALA A 164 -37.71 23.49 31.23
CA ALA A 164 -38.45 24.01 32.38
C ALA A 164 -38.41 25.54 32.33
N ASP A 165 -39.55 26.06 31.92
CA ASP A 165 -39.92 27.46 31.76
C ASP A 165 -39.89 28.22 33.09
N ALA A 166 -39.80 29.53 32.95
CA ALA A 166 -39.68 30.54 33.98
C ALA A 166 -40.99 30.83 34.74
N SER A 167 -40.80 31.49 35.89
CA SER A 167 -41.74 32.32 36.70
C SER A 167 -42.39 31.65 37.92
#